data_AF-A0A3N1T0S2-F1
#
_entry.id   AF-A0A3N1T0S2-F1
#
_cell.length_a   1.000
_cell.length_b   1.000
_cell.length_c   1.000
_cell.angle_alpha   90.00
_cell.angle_beta   90.00
_cell.angle_gamma   90.00
#
_symmetry.space_group_name_H-M   'P 1'
#
loop_
_entity.id
_entity.type
_entity.pdbx_description
1 polymer ?
#
loop_
_entity_poly.entity_id
_entity_poly.type
_entity_poly.pdbx_seq_one_letter_code
_entity_poly.pdbx_strand_id
1 'polypeptide(L)'
;MGHMENSTEGPQSRMQIHIEGSRLPGRACGPGGDFDGYENIHVGVQRKDRPGELLGLLPGDAPSASWTLDCTAAVTGPGAGPGPGDPVGAVEISGPYVQNRLGGRFVYLSWGTVDDDGLFSMFRRAKLMFSDIGEDTLRAAVRSGHLTARLPLSDAKGQPLCARVRPPVVEWSAAGPEQAHRTPRA
;
A
#
# COMPACT_ATOMS: atom_id res chain seq x y z
N MET A 1 -15.78 29.39 -31.88
CA MET A 1 -15.22 29.73 -30.56
C MET A 1 -15.11 28.44 -29.77
N GLY A 2 -13.90 27.90 -29.60
CA GLY A 2 -13.69 26.67 -28.84
C GLY A 2 -13.74 26.95 -27.34
N HIS A 3 -14.58 26.21 -26.63
CA HIS A 3 -14.53 26.14 -25.18
C HIS A 3 -13.32 25.27 -24.81
N MET A 4 -12.25 25.93 -24.37
CA MET A 4 -11.13 25.27 -23.71
C MET A 4 -11.60 24.94 -22.30
N GLU A 5 -12.03 23.70 -22.09
CA GLU A 5 -12.32 23.18 -20.75
C GLU A 5 -10.99 23.16 -19.98
N ASN A 6 -10.76 24.19 -19.18
CA ASN A 6 -9.69 24.20 -18.19
C ASN A 6 -10.02 23.07 -17.20
N SER A 7 -9.37 21.92 -17.38
CA SER A 7 -9.37 20.84 -16.42
C SER A 7 -8.69 21.39 -15.17
N THR A 8 -9.47 21.82 -14.18
CA THR A 8 -8.96 22.26 -12.88
C THR A 8 -8.45 21.04 -12.12
N GLU A 9 -7.32 20.50 -12.57
CA GLU A 9 -6.51 19.56 -11.79
C GLU A 9 -5.98 20.38 -10.60
N GLY A 10 -6.43 20.02 -9.39
CA GLY A 10 -5.94 20.65 -8.17
C GLY A 10 -4.42 20.49 -8.02
N PRO A 11 -3.77 21.26 -7.12
CA PRO A 11 -2.33 21.18 -6.93
C PRO A 11 -1.90 19.74 -6.65
N GLN A 12 -1.02 19.22 -7.50
CA GLN A 12 -0.44 17.89 -7.40
C GLN A 12 0.88 17.93 -6.63
N SER A 13 1.01 17.09 -5.61
CA SER A 13 2.23 16.95 -4.83
C SER A 13 2.82 15.56 -5.01
N ARG A 14 4.14 15.46 -5.10
CA ARG A 14 4.82 14.16 -5.01
C ARG A 14 4.67 13.60 -3.60
N MET A 15 4.45 12.29 -3.52
CA MET A 15 4.30 11.58 -2.26
C MET A 15 4.96 10.20 -2.38
N GLN A 16 5.53 9.71 -1.30
CA GLN A 16 6.00 8.34 -1.18
C GLN A 16 5.12 7.56 -0.21
N ILE A 17 4.68 6.39 -0.64
CA ILE A 17 4.00 5.43 0.24
C ILE A 17 5.02 4.40 0.71
N HIS A 18 5.20 4.28 2.02
CA HIS A 18 6.04 3.27 2.64
C HIS A 18 5.16 2.16 3.21
N ILE A 19 5.48 0.91 2.92
CA ILE A 19 4.77 -0.25 3.46
C ILE A 19 5.78 -1.06 4.27
N GLU A 20 5.54 -1.16 5.56
CA GLU A 20 6.39 -1.79 6.56
C GLU A 20 5.69 -3.04 7.11
N GLY A 21 6.14 -4.21 6.67
CA GLY A 21 5.61 -5.52 7.02
C GLY A 21 6.41 -6.21 8.12
N SER A 22 5.72 -6.77 9.11
CA SER A 22 6.28 -7.66 10.15
C SER A 22 5.57 -9.01 10.14
N ARG A 23 6.03 -10.01 10.93
CA ARG A 23 5.39 -11.33 11.07
C ARG A 23 4.96 -11.92 9.72
N LEU A 24 5.92 -12.27 8.88
CA LEU A 24 5.64 -12.94 7.62
C LEU A 24 5.21 -14.41 7.86
N PRO A 25 4.46 -15.03 6.94
CA PRO A 25 3.83 -16.35 7.16
C PRO A 25 4.79 -17.55 7.10
N GLY A 26 6.08 -17.34 6.86
CA GLY A 26 7.07 -18.39 6.61
C GLY A 26 7.11 -18.84 5.15
N ARG A 27 8.09 -19.69 4.82
CA ARG A 27 8.29 -20.26 3.47
C ARG A 27 7.30 -21.36 3.12
N ALA A 28 6.80 -22.04 4.13
CA ALA A 28 5.84 -23.12 4.01
C ALA A 28 4.71 -22.87 4.99
N CYS A 29 3.48 -22.85 4.47
CA CYS A 29 2.29 -22.75 5.28
C CYS A 29 1.40 -23.92 4.89
N GLY A 30 1.15 -24.83 5.84
CA GLY A 30 0.30 -26.01 5.61
C GLY A 30 -1.16 -25.63 5.36
N PRO A 31 -1.98 -26.58 4.86
CA PRO A 31 -3.40 -26.36 4.64
C PRO A 31 -4.12 -26.03 5.95
N GLY A 32 -5.16 -25.20 5.88
CA GLY A 32 -5.99 -24.89 7.05
C GLY A 32 -7.19 -24.01 6.72
N GLY A 33 -8.40 -24.49 7.04
CA GLY A 33 -9.63 -23.82 6.62
C GLY A 33 -9.71 -23.72 5.09
N ASP A 34 -9.92 -22.51 4.57
CA ASP A 34 -10.00 -22.23 3.12
C ASP A 34 -8.62 -21.96 2.48
N PHE A 35 -7.56 -22.60 2.97
CA PHE A 35 -6.20 -22.44 2.47
C PHE A 35 -5.62 -23.81 2.12
N ASP A 36 -5.25 -23.98 0.84
CA ASP A 36 -4.78 -25.27 0.31
C ASP A 36 -3.38 -25.66 0.81
N GLY A 37 -2.63 -24.70 1.33
CA GLY A 37 -1.23 -24.88 1.71
C GLY A 37 -0.29 -24.63 0.53
N TYR A 38 0.81 -23.95 0.80
CA TYR A 38 1.80 -23.57 -0.21
C TYR A 38 3.21 -23.64 0.37
N GLU A 39 4.17 -23.99 -0.49
CA GLU A 39 5.61 -23.91 -0.22
C GLU A 39 6.25 -22.85 -1.10
N ASN A 40 7.49 -22.50 -0.80
CA ASN A 40 8.23 -21.47 -1.53
C ASN A 40 7.47 -20.12 -1.58
N ILE A 41 6.79 -19.77 -0.48
CA ILE A 41 5.95 -18.57 -0.40
C ILE A 41 6.81 -17.31 -0.48
N HIS A 42 6.33 -16.35 -1.27
CA HIS A 42 6.87 -15.01 -1.44
C HIS A 42 5.77 -13.95 -1.41
N VAL A 43 6.16 -12.71 -1.15
CA VAL A 43 5.28 -11.53 -1.15
C VAL A 43 5.91 -10.35 -1.88
N GLY A 44 5.10 -9.60 -2.62
CA GLY A 44 5.53 -8.34 -3.24
C GLY A 44 4.35 -7.40 -3.47
N VAL A 45 4.65 -6.16 -3.88
CA VAL A 45 3.63 -5.16 -4.22
C VAL A 45 3.27 -5.28 -5.69
N GLN A 46 2.00 -5.55 -5.99
CA GLN A 46 1.54 -5.78 -7.37
C GLN A 46 1.41 -4.49 -8.16
N ARG A 47 2.03 -4.45 -9.34
CA ARG A 47 1.86 -3.34 -10.28
C ARG A 47 0.41 -3.26 -10.76
N LYS A 48 -0.04 -2.03 -11.03
CA LYS A 48 -1.33 -1.75 -11.67
C LYS A 48 -1.31 -2.32 -13.08
N ASP A 49 -2.41 -2.98 -13.46
CA ASP A 49 -2.65 -3.57 -14.79
C ASP A 49 -1.65 -4.67 -15.23
N ARG A 50 -0.71 -5.07 -14.36
CA ARG A 50 0.29 -6.11 -14.64
C ARG A 50 0.42 -7.07 -13.45
N PRO A 51 -0.47 -8.09 -13.34
CA PRO A 51 -0.53 -8.97 -12.17
C PRO A 51 0.74 -9.76 -11.84
N GLY A 52 1.56 -10.09 -12.86
CA GLY A 52 2.83 -10.80 -12.70
C GLY A 52 4.03 -9.89 -12.38
N GLU A 53 3.88 -8.58 -12.45
CA GLU A 53 4.96 -7.64 -12.10
C GLU A 53 4.84 -7.22 -10.64
N LEU A 54 5.81 -7.66 -9.82
CA LEU A 54 5.89 -7.35 -8.40
C LEU A 54 7.10 -6.48 -8.10
N LEU A 55 6.89 -5.46 -7.26
CA LEU A 55 7.97 -4.71 -6.65
C LEU A 55 8.48 -5.43 -5.40
N GLY A 56 9.80 -5.57 -5.30
CA GLY A 56 10.49 -6.04 -4.09
C GLY A 56 9.97 -7.39 -3.63
N LEU A 57 10.00 -8.41 -4.50
CA LEU A 57 9.59 -9.77 -4.12
C LEU A 57 10.49 -10.27 -2.99
N LEU A 58 9.88 -10.68 -1.88
CA LEU A 58 10.56 -11.12 -0.66
C LEU A 58 10.09 -12.52 -0.26
N PRO A 59 11.01 -13.36 0.27
CA PRO A 59 10.64 -14.67 0.78
C PRO A 59 9.77 -14.54 2.04
N GLY A 60 8.83 -15.47 2.22
CA GLY A 60 7.87 -15.46 3.32
C GLY A 60 8.47 -15.65 4.71
N ASP A 61 9.75 -15.99 4.84
CA ASP A 61 10.50 -16.06 6.10
C ASP A 61 11.46 -14.88 6.32
N ALA A 62 11.42 -13.85 5.47
CA ALA A 62 12.18 -12.63 5.72
C ALA A 62 11.78 -12.04 7.09
N PRO A 63 12.73 -11.45 7.85
CA PRO A 63 12.45 -10.91 9.18
C PRO A 63 11.46 -9.73 9.15
N SER A 64 11.45 -8.99 8.04
CA SER A 64 10.58 -7.86 7.78
C SER A 64 10.48 -7.61 6.27
N ALA A 65 9.47 -6.84 5.85
CA ALA A 65 9.33 -6.37 4.48
C ALA A 65 9.21 -4.84 4.44
N SER A 66 9.84 -4.22 3.44
CA SER A 66 9.78 -2.78 3.22
C SER A 66 9.63 -2.50 1.73
N TRP A 67 8.64 -1.69 1.37
CA TRP A 67 8.44 -1.19 0.01
C TRP A 67 8.22 0.31 0.03
N THR A 68 8.75 1.01 -0.96
CA THR A 68 8.48 2.44 -1.20
C THR A 68 7.88 2.62 -2.59
N LEU A 69 6.74 3.32 -2.66
CA LEU A 69 5.99 3.56 -3.89
C LEU A 69 5.95 5.04 -4.18
N ASP A 70 6.53 5.45 -5.30
CA ASP A 70 6.39 6.83 -5.77
C ASP A 70 4.97 7.08 -6.30
N CYS A 71 4.34 8.10 -5.76
CA CYS A 71 2.96 8.47 -6.02
C CYS A 71 2.80 9.98 -6.23
N THR A 72 1.66 10.36 -6.79
CA THR A 72 1.17 11.73 -6.87
C THR A 72 -0.12 11.82 -6.05
N ALA A 73 -0.24 12.85 -5.22
CA ALA A 73 -1.45 13.20 -4.52
C ALA A 73 -2.02 14.51 -5.05
N ALA A 74 -3.29 14.52 -5.42
CA ALA A 74 -4.05 15.70 -5.84
C ALA A 74 -5.15 15.99 -4.81
N VAL A 75 -5.43 17.27 -4.55
CA VAL A 75 -6.61 17.66 -3.78
C VAL A 75 -7.72 18.04 -4.76
N THR A 76 -8.82 17.29 -4.76
CA THR A 76 -9.93 17.42 -5.72
C THR A 76 -11.21 17.90 -5.02
N GLY A 77 -11.93 18.84 -5.65
CA GLY A 77 -13.20 19.39 -5.14
C GLY A 77 -13.09 20.80 -4.57
N PRO A 78 -14.22 21.46 -4.26
CA PRO A 78 -14.27 22.88 -3.86
C PRO A 78 -13.76 23.09 -2.42
N GLY A 79 -12.45 22.94 -2.22
CA GLY A 79 -11.73 23.32 -1.01
C GLY A 79 -10.67 24.39 -1.27
N ALA A 80 -10.97 25.32 -2.19
CA ALA A 80 -10.08 26.42 -2.59
C ALA A 80 -10.49 27.79 -2.00
N GLY A 81 -11.45 27.81 -1.07
CA GLY A 81 -11.82 29.00 -0.32
C GLY A 81 -11.03 29.10 0.99
N PRO A 82 -10.52 30.29 1.40
CA PRO A 82 -9.82 30.47 2.67
C PRO A 82 -10.77 30.59 3.89
N GLY A 83 -12.04 30.15 3.77
CA GLY A 83 -13.06 30.32 4.80
C GLY A 83 -13.13 29.15 5.80
N PRO A 84 -13.32 29.41 7.09
CA PRO A 84 -13.69 28.36 8.04
C PRO A 84 -15.09 27.83 7.71
N GLY A 85 -15.20 26.56 7.32
CA GLY A 85 -16.47 25.87 7.04
C GLY A 85 -16.66 25.38 5.60
N ASP A 86 -15.74 25.68 4.67
CA ASP A 86 -15.80 25.15 3.30
C ASP A 86 -15.45 23.65 3.25
N PRO A 87 -16.13 22.84 2.42
CA PRO A 87 -15.84 21.43 2.26
C PRO A 87 -14.44 21.25 1.66
N VAL A 88 -13.51 20.80 2.48
CA VAL A 88 -12.12 20.66 2.05
C VAL A 88 -12.00 19.53 1.03
N GLY A 89 -11.30 19.76 -0.07
CA GLY A 89 -11.18 18.79 -1.17
C GLY A 89 -10.66 17.42 -0.72
N ALA A 90 -11.11 16.38 -1.41
CA ALA A 90 -10.70 15.00 -1.20
C ALA A 90 -9.27 14.76 -1.73
N VAL A 91 -8.48 13.94 -1.03
CA VAL A 91 -7.14 13.58 -1.48
C VAL A 91 -7.23 12.38 -2.42
N GLU A 92 -6.79 12.56 -3.66
CA GLU A 92 -6.72 11.53 -4.67
C GLU A 92 -5.26 11.11 -4.92
N ILE A 93 -4.94 9.85 -4.61
CA ILE A 93 -3.57 9.31 -4.75
C ILE A 93 -3.49 8.44 -6.01
N SER A 94 -2.44 8.64 -6.82
CA SER A 94 -2.19 7.86 -8.04
C SER A 94 -0.72 7.46 -8.15
N GLY A 95 -0.45 6.36 -8.87
CA GLY A 95 0.90 5.83 -9.05
C GLY A 95 0.89 4.47 -9.76
N PRO A 96 2.06 3.94 -10.16
CA PRO A 96 2.17 2.69 -10.90
C PRO A 96 1.73 1.44 -10.10
N TYR A 97 1.72 1.53 -8.76
CA TYR A 97 1.29 0.46 -7.85
C TYR A 97 -0.06 0.75 -7.18
N VAL A 98 -0.66 1.91 -7.46
CA VAL A 98 -1.98 2.29 -6.92
C VAL A 98 -3.06 1.79 -7.87
N GLN A 99 -3.81 0.81 -7.42
CA GLN A 99 -4.98 0.28 -8.13
C GLN A 99 -6.12 1.31 -8.07
N ASN A 100 -6.91 1.41 -9.14
CA ASN A 100 -8.05 2.33 -9.25
C ASN A 100 -9.30 1.59 -9.77
N ARG A 101 -9.70 0.53 -9.05
CA ARG A 101 -10.81 -0.35 -9.41
C ARG A 101 -11.63 -0.70 -8.18
N LEU A 102 -12.75 -1.41 -8.35
CA LEU A 102 -13.57 -1.90 -7.23
C LEU A 102 -14.06 -0.77 -6.29
N GLY A 103 -14.36 0.41 -6.86
CA GLY A 103 -14.91 1.54 -6.11
C GLY A 103 -13.91 2.31 -5.26
N GLY A 104 -12.59 2.17 -5.47
CA GLY A 104 -11.61 2.97 -4.75
C GLY A 104 -10.17 2.84 -5.20
N ARG A 105 -9.29 3.51 -4.46
CA ARG A 105 -7.84 3.48 -4.65
C ARG A 105 -7.17 2.70 -3.53
N PHE A 106 -6.25 1.81 -3.89
CA PHE A 106 -5.63 0.89 -2.96
C PHE A 106 -4.31 0.29 -3.49
N VAL A 107 -3.53 -0.32 -2.61
CA VAL A 107 -2.33 -1.11 -2.97
C VAL A 107 -2.61 -2.60 -2.80
N TYR A 108 -2.09 -3.42 -3.72
CA TYR A 108 -2.13 -4.89 -3.59
C TYR A 108 -0.81 -5.42 -3.02
N LEU A 109 -0.92 -6.20 -1.94
CA LEU A 109 0.10 -7.16 -1.54
C LEU A 109 -0.28 -8.51 -2.13
N SER A 110 0.61 -9.12 -2.91
CA SER A 110 0.37 -10.40 -3.57
C SER A 110 1.29 -11.47 -3.03
N TRP A 111 0.68 -12.58 -2.64
CA TRP A 111 1.32 -13.81 -2.20
C TRP A 111 1.32 -14.82 -3.33
N GLY A 112 2.44 -15.49 -3.50
CA GLY A 112 2.59 -16.51 -4.52
C GLY A 112 3.76 -17.42 -4.25
N THR A 113 3.83 -18.47 -5.04
CA THR A 113 5.00 -19.34 -5.11
C THR A 113 5.91 -18.87 -6.24
N VAL A 114 7.19 -19.20 -6.14
CA VAL A 114 8.15 -19.02 -7.23
C VAL A 114 8.60 -20.42 -7.63
N ASP A 115 8.55 -20.76 -8.90
CA ASP A 115 9.05 -22.06 -9.37
C ASP A 115 10.57 -22.04 -9.64
N ASP A 116 11.10 -23.15 -10.13
CA ASP A 116 12.54 -23.31 -10.41
C ASP A 116 13.03 -22.39 -11.54
N ASP A 117 12.13 -21.94 -12.42
CA ASP A 117 12.42 -20.98 -13.48
C ASP A 117 12.30 -19.51 -13.01
N GLY A 118 11.94 -19.30 -11.73
CA GLY A 118 11.76 -17.99 -11.14
C GLY A 118 10.40 -17.34 -11.46
N LEU A 119 9.45 -18.09 -12.03
CA LEU A 119 8.13 -17.58 -12.36
C LEU A 119 7.25 -17.50 -11.12
N PHE A 120 6.69 -16.30 -10.89
CA PHE A 120 5.77 -16.06 -9.79
C PHE A 120 4.34 -16.49 -10.13
N SER A 121 3.79 -17.40 -9.31
CA SER A 121 2.40 -17.87 -9.38
C SER A 121 1.61 -17.40 -8.16
N MET A 122 0.73 -16.42 -8.37
CA MET A 122 -0.11 -15.82 -7.32
C MET A 122 -1.19 -16.80 -6.83
N PHE A 123 -1.34 -16.95 -5.51
CA PHE A 123 -2.46 -17.68 -4.91
C PHE A 123 -3.33 -16.82 -3.97
N ARG A 124 -2.83 -15.70 -3.45
CA ARG A 124 -3.56 -14.89 -2.47
C ARG A 124 -3.18 -13.41 -2.53
N ARG A 125 -4.10 -12.52 -2.15
CA ARG A 125 -3.87 -11.06 -2.14
C ARG A 125 -4.52 -10.37 -0.95
N ALA A 126 -3.87 -9.30 -0.49
CA ALA A 126 -4.41 -8.35 0.46
C ALA A 126 -4.51 -6.94 -0.16
N LYS A 127 -5.49 -6.15 0.26
CA LYS A 127 -5.77 -4.78 -0.21
C LYS A 127 -5.58 -3.80 0.92
N LEU A 128 -4.76 -2.78 0.69
CA LEU A 128 -4.59 -1.63 1.57
C LEU A 128 -5.38 -0.46 0.97
N MET A 129 -6.62 -0.27 1.43
CA MET A 129 -7.54 0.72 0.85
C MET A 129 -7.26 2.12 1.40
N PHE A 130 -7.14 3.11 0.53
CA PHE A 130 -6.92 4.49 0.96
C PHE A 130 -8.17 5.10 1.61
N SER A 131 -9.35 4.53 1.36
CA SER A 131 -10.59 4.91 2.06
C SER A 131 -10.68 4.42 3.51
N ASP A 132 -9.73 3.60 3.98
CA ASP A 132 -9.59 3.26 5.40
C ASP A 132 -8.64 4.22 6.15
N ILE A 133 -8.08 5.24 5.47
CA ILE A 133 -7.16 6.21 6.07
C ILE A 133 -7.95 7.42 6.55
N GLY A 134 -7.71 7.84 7.79
CA GLY A 134 -8.30 9.05 8.34
C GLY A 134 -7.88 10.30 7.56
N GLU A 135 -8.81 11.24 7.40
CA GLU A 135 -8.61 12.46 6.62
C GLU A 135 -7.39 13.26 7.10
N ASP A 136 -7.24 13.43 8.41
CA ASP A 136 -6.10 14.15 9.00
C ASP A 136 -4.75 13.51 8.64
N THR A 137 -4.71 12.17 8.56
CA THR A 137 -3.50 11.44 8.17
C THR A 137 -3.19 11.64 6.69
N LEU A 138 -4.20 11.59 5.82
CA LEU A 138 -4.02 11.90 4.38
C LEU A 138 -3.54 13.33 4.17
N ARG A 139 -4.12 14.30 4.90
CA ARG A 139 -3.71 15.71 4.82
C ARG A 139 -2.28 15.91 5.32
N ALA A 140 -1.93 15.30 6.44
CA ALA A 140 -0.57 15.33 6.95
C ALA A 140 0.41 14.68 5.96
N ALA A 141 0.02 13.57 5.31
CA ALA A 141 0.85 12.91 4.31
C ALA A 141 1.07 13.76 3.07
N VAL A 142 0.05 14.48 2.58
CA VAL A 142 0.21 15.43 1.47
C VAL A 142 1.20 16.54 1.82
N ARG A 143 1.15 17.05 3.06
CA ARG A 143 2.09 18.08 3.53
C ARG A 143 3.51 17.55 3.75
N SER A 144 3.65 16.34 4.30
CA SER A 144 4.96 15.75 4.59
C SER A 144 5.61 15.11 3.36
N GLY A 145 4.82 14.74 2.35
CA GLY A 145 5.25 13.92 1.23
C GLY A 145 5.34 12.43 1.55
N HIS A 146 4.90 11.98 2.73
CA HIS A 146 5.06 10.60 3.19
C HIS A 146 3.76 10.01 3.75
N LEU A 147 3.45 8.78 3.33
CA LEU A 147 2.37 7.97 3.89
C LEU A 147 2.91 6.58 4.22
N THR A 148 2.89 6.20 5.50
CA THR A 148 3.43 4.91 5.95
C THR A 148 2.32 4.00 6.44
N ALA A 149 2.28 2.77 5.91
CA ALA A 149 1.43 1.67 6.34
C ALA A 149 2.26 0.63 7.11
N ARG A 150 1.93 0.39 8.37
CA ARG A 150 2.53 -0.66 9.20
C ARG A 150 1.54 -1.78 9.45
N LEU A 151 1.93 -3.02 9.21
CA LEU A 151 1.05 -4.18 9.38
C LEU A 151 1.83 -5.49 9.59
N PRO A 152 1.27 -6.49 10.29
CA PRO A 152 1.73 -7.86 10.14
C PRO A 152 1.41 -8.36 8.73
N LEU A 153 2.14 -9.35 8.22
CA LEU A 153 1.91 -9.95 6.92
C LEU A 153 1.31 -11.37 7.00
N SER A 154 1.15 -11.89 8.21
CA SER A 154 0.35 -13.07 8.51
C SER A 154 -0.90 -12.72 9.34
N ASP A 155 -1.94 -13.55 9.23
CA ASP A 155 -3.11 -13.49 10.09
C ASP A 155 -2.86 -14.16 11.46
N ALA A 156 -3.90 -14.28 12.29
CA ALA A 156 -3.83 -14.90 13.61
C ALA A 156 -3.51 -16.41 13.57
N LYS A 157 -3.69 -17.08 12.42
CA LYS A 157 -3.34 -18.48 12.19
C LYS A 157 -1.93 -18.64 11.61
N GLY A 158 -1.22 -17.53 11.38
CA GLY A 158 0.08 -17.54 10.70
C GLY A 158 -0.03 -17.67 9.17
N GLN A 159 -1.24 -17.63 8.60
CA GLN A 159 -1.43 -17.71 7.16
C GLN A 159 -1.19 -16.36 6.49
N PRO A 160 -0.84 -16.31 5.20
CA PRO A 160 -0.62 -15.04 4.52
C PRO A 160 -1.85 -14.14 4.59
N LEU A 161 -1.68 -12.84 4.87
CA LEU A 161 -2.81 -11.90 4.94
C LEU A 161 -3.59 -11.87 3.62
N CYS A 162 -4.92 -11.72 3.72
CA CYS A 162 -5.80 -11.70 2.57
C CYS A 162 -6.91 -10.63 2.69
N ALA A 163 -7.68 -10.49 1.62
CA ALA A 163 -8.85 -9.61 1.54
C ALA A 163 -8.51 -8.13 1.81
N ARG A 164 -9.43 -7.36 2.43
CA ARG A 164 -9.22 -5.95 2.77
C ARG A 164 -8.64 -5.86 4.18
N VAL A 165 -7.44 -5.30 4.32
CA VAL A 165 -6.82 -5.06 5.63
C VAL A 165 -7.27 -3.69 6.11
N ARG A 166 -7.83 -3.64 7.32
CA ARG A 166 -8.35 -2.41 7.94
C ARG A 166 -7.65 -2.14 9.27
N PRO A 167 -7.62 -0.89 9.76
CA PRO A 167 -7.31 -0.62 11.15
C PRO A 167 -8.18 -1.48 12.10
N PRO A 168 -7.63 -1.99 13.21
CA PRO A 168 -6.28 -1.72 13.73
C PRO A 168 -5.19 -2.65 13.18
N VAL A 169 -5.48 -3.54 12.22
CA VAL A 169 -4.46 -4.48 11.67
C VAL A 169 -3.41 -3.73 10.84
N VAL A 170 -3.83 -2.72 10.09
CA VAL A 170 -2.93 -1.76 9.45
C VAL A 170 -2.99 -0.43 10.17
N GLU A 171 -1.82 0.09 10.54
CA GLU A 171 -1.64 1.43 11.09
C GLU A 171 -1.16 2.36 9.98
N TRP A 172 -1.79 3.52 9.86
CA TRP A 172 -1.41 4.54 8.89
C TRP A 172 -0.85 5.76 9.61
N SER A 173 0.20 6.34 9.06
CA SER A 173 0.79 7.57 9.57
C SER A 173 1.37 8.43 8.44
N ALA A 174 1.52 9.73 8.68
CA ALA A 174 2.12 10.68 7.74
C ALA A 174 3.64 10.86 7.93
N ALA A 175 4.27 9.97 8.69
CA ALA A 175 5.71 9.97 8.91
C ALA A 175 6.42 9.32 7.72
N GLY A 176 7.66 9.75 7.46
CA GLY A 176 8.58 8.98 6.62
C GLY A 176 8.83 7.58 7.21
N PRO A 177 9.51 6.71 6.45
CA PRO A 177 9.84 5.39 6.96
C PRO A 177 10.71 5.55 8.20
N GLU A 178 10.51 4.69 9.20
CA GLU A 178 11.37 4.75 10.38
C GLU A 178 12.81 4.48 9.92
N GLN A 179 13.65 5.50 9.99
CA GLN A 179 15.08 5.34 9.75
C GLN A 179 15.58 4.44 10.87
N ALA A 180 15.78 3.14 10.56
CA ALA A 180 16.34 2.17 11.49
C ALA A 180 17.49 2.84 12.25
N HIS A 181 17.26 3.06 13.54
CA HIS A 181 18.10 3.84 14.43
C HIS A 181 19.57 3.48 14.19
N ARG A 182 20.36 4.43 13.66
CA ARG A 182 21.82 4.36 13.70
C ARG A 182 22.18 4.15 15.17
N THR A 183 22.64 2.96 15.52
CA THR A 183 23.32 2.75 16.80
C THR A 183 24.50 3.74 16.84
N PRO A 184 24.60 4.65 17.81
CA PRO A 184 25.83 5.39 17.99
C PRO A 184 26.91 4.36 18.38
N ARG A 185 27.93 4.24 17.54
CA ARG A 185 29.11 3.42 17.80
C ARG A 185 29.82 4.03 19.01
N ALA A 186 29.86 3.29 20.12
CA ALA A 186 30.75 3.57 21.25
C ALA A 186 32.21 3.26 20.87
#